data_AF-A0AAJ2B584-F1
#
_entry.id   AF-A0AAJ2B584-F1
#
_cell.length_a   1.000
_cell.length_b   1.000
_cell.length_c   1.000
_cell.angle_alpha   90.00
_cell.angle_beta   90.00
_cell.angle_gamma   90.00
#
_symmetry.space_group_name_H-M   'P 1'
#
loop_
_entity.id
_entity.type
_entity.pdbx_description
1 polymer ?
#
loop_
_entity_poly.entity_id
_entity_poly.type
_entity_poly.pdbx_seq_one_letter_code
_entity_poly.pdbx_strand_id
1 'polypeptide(L)'
;MMVRYARERGFKGQGCDPLLTLGRIYLVMGVVIRPAPYQVQVCILTDTDPGDHRDGKPYSDGGPGLFDMNFFDIADVDVPPDWSMIDQGKGYYTLSPKEFGGDFWDRFHDGDSRAETTFEQVLKRLEVFHSGENPSDHCDHV
;
A
#
# COMPACT_ATOMS: atom_id res chain seq x y z
N MET A 1 3.48 -7.28 4.12
CA MET A 1 3.93 -7.91 2.87
C MET A 1 4.72 -6.89 2.06
N MET A 2 5.73 -7.33 1.31
CA MET A 2 6.49 -6.45 0.40
C MET A 2 6.60 -7.08 -0.99
N VAL A 3 6.59 -6.24 -2.02
CA VAL A 3 6.63 -6.66 -3.43
C VAL A 3 7.70 -5.90 -4.19
N ARG A 4 8.39 -6.57 -5.12
CA ARG A 4 9.37 -5.96 -6.01
C ARG A 4 8.71 -5.65 -7.35
N TYR A 5 8.78 -4.41 -7.82
CA TYR A 5 8.33 -4.09 -9.17
C TYR A 5 9.28 -4.73 -10.18
N ALA A 6 8.82 -5.77 -10.87
CA ALA A 6 9.68 -6.70 -11.61
C ALA A 6 9.52 -6.57 -13.13
N ARG A 7 8.39 -6.00 -13.58
CA ARG A 7 8.05 -5.89 -15.01
C ARG A 7 7.47 -4.52 -15.29
N GLU A 8 7.97 -3.86 -16.32
CA GLU A 8 7.42 -2.59 -16.76
C GLU A 8 5.98 -2.76 -17.26
N ARG A 9 5.08 -1.99 -16.65
CA ARG A 9 3.68 -1.84 -17.10
C ARG A 9 3.57 -0.92 -18.33
N GLY A 10 4.48 0.05 -18.43
CA GLY A 10 4.36 1.22 -19.28
C GLY A 10 3.23 2.15 -18.80
N PHE A 11 3.53 3.42 -18.54
CA PHE A 11 2.49 4.40 -18.22
C PHE A 11 2.06 5.13 -19.49
N LYS A 12 0.74 5.17 -19.74
CA LYS A 12 0.16 5.80 -20.93
C LYS A 12 0.83 5.38 -22.26
N GLY A 13 1.32 4.13 -22.32
CA GLY A 13 1.95 3.56 -23.52
C GLY A 13 3.42 3.91 -23.76
N GLN A 14 4.16 4.46 -22.78
CA GLN A 14 5.54 4.93 -22.98
C GLN A 14 6.66 4.13 -22.27
N GLY A 15 6.47 2.84 -21.99
CA GLY A 15 7.54 1.96 -21.49
C GLY A 15 7.91 2.17 -20.01
N CYS A 16 7.99 3.41 -19.52
CA CYS A 16 8.29 3.69 -18.11
C CYS A 16 7.03 4.09 -17.32
N ASP A 17 6.95 3.71 -16.04
CA ASP A 17 5.91 4.18 -15.11
C ASP A 17 6.52 5.21 -14.14
N PRO A 18 6.09 6.49 -14.14
CA PRO A 18 6.67 7.52 -13.27
C PRO A 18 6.35 7.30 -11.79
N LEU A 19 5.39 6.42 -11.48
CA LEU A 19 5.01 6.10 -10.11
C LEU A 19 5.86 4.96 -9.52
N LEU A 20 6.55 4.19 -10.37
CA LEU A 20 7.25 2.95 -9.98
C LEU A 20 8.62 2.79 -10.65
N THR A 21 9.64 2.56 -9.83
CA THR A 21 11.02 2.29 -10.22
C THR A 21 11.25 0.79 -10.34
N LEU A 22 11.63 0.33 -11.55
CA LEU A 22 11.91 -1.09 -11.81
C LEU A 22 12.99 -1.62 -10.87
N GLY A 23 12.73 -2.79 -10.28
CA GLY A 23 13.60 -3.43 -9.29
C GLY A 23 13.43 -2.96 -7.85
N ARG A 24 12.72 -1.84 -7.61
CA ARG A 24 12.45 -1.35 -6.25
C ARG A 24 11.48 -2.26 -5.51
N ILE A 25 11.69 -2.39 -4.20
CA ILE A 25 10.79 -3.08 -3.27
C ILE A 25 9.84 -2.05 -2.66
N TYR A 26 8.56 -2.36 -2.69
CA TYR A 26 7.47 -1.57 -2.19
C TYR A 26 6.76 -2.27 -1.04
N LEU A 27 6.37 -1.48 -0.05
CA LEU A 27 5.52 -1.93 1.05
C LEU A 27 4.08 -2.08 0.55
N VAL A 28 3.48 -3.24 0.80
CA VAL A 28 2.06 -3.49 0.50
C VAL A 28 1.21 -3.07 1.69
N MET A 29 0.22 -2.23 1.42
CA MET A 29 -0.75 -1.70 2.38
C MET A 29 -2.14 -2.32 2.21
N GLY A 30 -2.35 -3.07 1.13
CA GLY A 30 -3.57 -3.83 0.93
C GLY A 30 -3.51 -4.71 -0.32
N VAL A 31 -4.36 -5.73 -0.37
CA VAL A 31 -4.55 -6.61 -1.52
C VAL A 31 -6.03 -6.63 -1.87
N VAL A 32 -6.33 -6.47 -3.15
CA VAL A 32 -7.68 -6.44 -3.71
C VAL A 32 -7.83 -7.67 -4.59
N ILE A 33 -8.76 -8.55 -4.22
CA ILE A 33 -9.07 -9.79 -4.94
C ILE A 33 -10.48 -9.65 -5.51
N ARG A 34 -10.60 -9.66 -6.83
CA ARG A 34 -11.89 -9.55 -7.52
C ARG A 34 -12.14 -10.79 -8.37
N PRO A 35 -13.42 -11.13 -8.65
CA PRO A 35 -13.73 -12.21 -9.57
C PRO A 35 -13.22 -11.87 -10.98
N ALA A 36 -13.03 -12.89 -11.81
CA ALA A 36 -12.65 -12.71 -13.21
C ALA A 36 -13.60 -11.74 -13.94
N PRO A 37 -13.10 -10.91 -14.89
CA PRO A 37 -11.76 -10.97 -15.50
C PRO A 37 -10.69 -10.14 -14.77
N TYR A 38 -10.99 -9.59 -13.59
CA TYR A 38 -10.07 -8.72 -12.88
C TYR A 38 -8.89 -9.51 -12.29
N GLN A 39 -7.69 -8.97 -12.46
CA GLN A 39 -6.49 -9.49 -11.80
C GLN A 39 -6.44 -9.05 -10.34
N VAL A 40 -5.69 -9.81 -9.52
CA VAL A 40 -5.36 -9.40 -8.15
C VAL A 40 -4.57 -8.11 -8.20
N GLN A 41 -4.91 -7.14 -7.35
CA GLN A 41 -4.20 -5.89 -7.25
C GLN A 41 -3.58 -5.72 -5.86
N VAL A 42 -2.49 -4.98 -5.80
CA VAL A 42 -1.83 -4.56 -4.57
C VAL A 42 -1.91 -3.04 -4.44
N CYS A 43 -2.19 -2.58 -3.23
CA CYS A 43 -2.08 -1.19 -2.83
C CYS A 43 -0.68 -0.98 -2.24
N ILE A 44 0.10 -0.07 -2.84
CA ILE A 44 1.47 0.25 -2.43
C ILE A 44 1.65 1.77 -2.33
N LEU A 45 2.67 2.21 -1.60
CA LEU A 45 3.10 3.60 -1.61
C LEU A 45 4.02 3.83 -2.83
N THR A 46 3.66 4.74 -3.72
CA THR A 46 4.39 5.00 -4.97
C THR A 46 5.67 5.83 -4.75
N ASP A 47 6.55 5.91 -5.76
CA ASP A 47 7.75 6.75 -5.68
C ASP A 47 7.45 8.25 -5.71
N THR A 48 6.38 8.59 -6.42
CA THR A 48 5.91 9.95 -6.60
C THR A 48 4.41 9.95 -6.43
N ASP A 49 3.88 11.07 -5.97
CA ASP A 49 2.45 11.25 -5.84
C ASP A 49 1.83 11.46 -7.25
N PRO A 50 0.86 10.63 -7.68
CA PRO A 50 0.19 10.82 -8.97
C PRO A 50 -0.60 12.13 -9.08
N GLY A 51 -0.80 12.86 -7.98
CA GLY A 51 -1.14 14.28 -8.03
C GLY A 51 -2.55 14.61 -8.52
N ASP A 52 -3.58 13.93 -7.99
CA ASP A 52 -4.98 14.35 -8.15
C ASP A 52 -5.64 14.61 -6.79
N HIS A 53 -4.95 15.39 -5.95
CA HIS A 53 -5.52 15.84 -4.67
C HIS A 53 -6.34 17.10 -4.89
N ARG A 54 -7.57 17.12 -4.35
CA ARG A 54 -8.49 18.28 -4.44
C ARG A 54 -7.90 19.57 -3.86
N ASP A 55 -6.91 19.48 -2.98
CA ASP A 55 -6.22 20.58 -2.31
C ASP A 55 -4.83 20.90 -2.90
N GLY A 56 -4.40 20.15 -3.93
CA GLY A 56 -3.16 20.41 -4.66
C GLY A 56 -1.87 20.15 -3.86
N LYS A 57 -1.94 19.48 -2.71
CA LYS A 57 -0.75 19.19 -1.89
C LYS A 57 -0.25 17.77 -2.17
N PRO A 58 0.94 17.59 -2.75
CA PRO A 58 1.52 16.26 -2.89
C PRO A 58 1.89 15.69 -1.51
N TYR A 59 1.69 14.40 -1.32
CA TYR A 59 2.36 13.62 -0.28
C TYR A 59 3.87 13.68 -0.55
N SER A 60 4.65 14.05 0.48
CA SER A 60 6.10 14.26 0.37
C SER A 60 6.87 13.02 -0.09
N ASP A 61 6.28 11.83 0.12
CA ASP A 61 6.93 10.53 -0.05
C ASP A 61 6.17 9.60 -1.02
N GLY A 62 5.28 10.18 -1.84
CA GLY A 62 4.40 9.43 -2.75
C GLY A 62 3.02 9.11 -2.17
N GLY A 63 2.10 8.61 -3.00
CA GLY A 63 0.71 8.36 -2.63
C GLY A 63 0.33 6.88 -2.67
N PRO A 64 -0.74 6.45 -1.98
CA PRO A 64 -1.26 5.09 -2.13
C PRO A 64 -1.77 4.87 -3.56
N GLY A 65 -1.30 3.81 -4.22
CA GLY A 65 -1.71 3.45 -5.58
C GLY A 65 -2.05 1.96 -5.71
N LEU A 66 -3.08 1.65 -6.51
CA LEU A 66 -3.49 0.28 -6.82
C LEU A 66 -2.88 -0.20 -8.14
N PHE A 67 -2.15 -1.30 -8.10
CA PHE A 67 -1.47 -1.87 -9.26
C PHE A 67 -1.76 -3.37 -9.42
N ASP A 68 -1.74 -3.85 -10.66
CA ASP A 68 -1.90 -5.26 -10.97
C ASP A 68 -0.69 -6.05 -10.45
N MET A 69 -0.96 -7.11 -9.67
CA MET A 69 0.06 -7.97 -9.08
C MET A 69 0.95 -8.64 -10.13
N ASN A 70 0.48 -8.79 -11.38
CA ASN A 70 1.25 -9.37 -12.47
C ASN A 70 2.51 -8.57 -12.85
N PHE A 71 2.69 -7.35 -12.36
CA PHE A 71 3.93 -6.58 -12.59
C PHE A 71 4.98 -6.75 -11.49
N PHE A 72 4.66 -7.52 -10.45
CA PHE A 72 5.48 -7.64 -9.25
C PHE A 72 5.90 -9.09 -8.97
N ASP A 73 7.02 -9.22 -8.27
CA ASP A 73 7.42 -10.44 -7.59
C ASP A 73 7.24 -10.25 -6.08
N ILE A 74 6.91 -11.31 -5.34
CA ILE A 74 6.82 -11.23 -3.87
C ILE A 74 8.24 -11.18 -3.30
N ALA A 75 8.54 -10.14 -2.54
CA ALA A 75 9.83 -9.96 -1.86
C ALA A 75 9.79 -10.40 -0.39
N ASP A 76 8.64 -10.22 0.25
CA ASP A 76 8.35 -10.64 1.62
C ASP A 76 6.87 -11.04 1.73
N VAL A 77 6.61 -12.25 2.23
CA VAL A 77 5.26 -12.84 2.37
C VAL A 77 4.58 -12.45 3.68
N ASP A 78 5.32 -11.91 4.66
CA ASP A 78 4.81 -11.73 6.01
C ASP A 78 3.71 -10.67 6.03
N VAL A 79 2.61 -10.98 6.70
CA VAL A 79 1.44 -10.10 6.87
C VAL A 79 1.27 -9.83 8.37
N PRO A 80 1.17 -8.55 8.78
CA PRO A 80 0.93 -8.21 10.18
C PRO A 80 -0.37 -8.84 10.70
N PRO A 81 -0.40 -9.25 11.99
CA PRO A 81 -1.52 -10.01 12.55
C PRO A 81 -2.82 -9.21 12.70
N ASP A 82 -2.78 -7.88 12.60
CA ASP A 82 -3.94 -6.99 12.70
C ASP A 82 -4.65 -6.72 11.36
N TRP A 83 -4.21 -7.40 10.30
CA TRP A 83 -4.87 -7.34 9.00
C TRP A 83 -6.17 -8.16 8.98
N SER A 84 -7.16 -7.62 8.28
CA SER A 84 -8.47 -8.23 8.11
C SER A 84 -8.71 -8.58 6.65
N MET A 85 -9.23 -9.79 6.42
CA MET A 85 -9.86 -10.13 5.14
C MET A 85 -11.34 -9.74 5.20
N ILE A 86 -11.72 -8.78 4.37
CA ILE A 86 -13.04 -8.16 4.35
C ILE A 86 -13.75 -8.60 3.06
N ASP A 87 -14.93 -9.18 3.20
CA ASP A 87 -15.83 -9.45 2.08
C ASP A 87 -16.58 -8.16 1.71
N GLN A 88 -16.33 -7.67 0.50
CA GLN A 88 -16.98 -6.49 -0.09
C GLN A 88 -18.21 -6.87 -0.93
N GLY A 89 -18.55 -8.16 -0.98
CA GLY A 89 -19.65 -8.76 -1.71
C GLY A 89 -19.30 -9.19 -3.13
N LYS A 90 -20.11 -10.10 -3.70
CA LYS A 90 -19.97 -10.57 -5.11
C LYS A 90 -18.60 -11.18 -5.44
N GLY A 91 -17.93 -11.78 -4.46
CA GLY A 91 -16.61 -12.38 -4.62
C GLY A 91 -15.46 -11.36 -4.67
N TYR A 92 -15.74 -10.09 -4.31
CA TYR A 92 -14.72 -9.08 -4.08
C TYR A 92 -14.27 -9.14 -2.61
N TYR A 93 -12.98 -9.35 -2.39
CA TYR A 93 -12.34 -9.34 -1.09
C TYR A 93 -11.21 -8.32 -1.02
N THR A 94 -11.01 -7.72 0.14
CA THR A 94 -9.84 -6.91 0.45
C THR A 94 -9.12 -7.49 1.65
N LEU A 95 -7.80 -7.65 1.55
CA LEU A 95 -6.93 -7.97 2.67
C LEU A 95 -6.13 -6.70 3.00
N SER A 96 -6.38 -6.08 4.16
CA SER A 96 -5.78 -4.79 4.54
C SER A 96 -5.71 -4.63 6.07
N PRO A 97 -4.96 -3.64 6.58
CA PRO A 97 -5.14 -3.16 7.95
C PRO A 97 -6.61 -2.90 8.27
N LYS A 98 -7.05 -3.26 9.47
CA LYS A 98 -8.45 -3.10 9.91
C LYS A 98 -8.92 -1.64 9.86
N GLU A 99 -7.99 -0.69 10.03
CA GLU A 99 -8.24 0.75 10.01
C GLU A 99 -8.62 1.27 8.64
N PHE A 100 -8.30 0.53 7.57
CA PHE A 100 -8.64 0.90 6.19
C PHE A 100 -10.02 0.38 5.75
N GLY A 101 -10.81 -0.17 6.67
CA GLY A 101 -12.18 -0.61 6.39
C GLY A 101 -13.20 0.53 6.29
N GLY A 102 -14.41 0.22 5.82
CA GLY A 102 -15.52 1.16 5.75
C GLY A 102 -15.29 2.28 4.74
N ASP A 103 -15.54 3.52 5.16
CA ASP A 103 -15.43 4.75 4.35
C ASP A 103 -14.04 5.40 4.42
N PHE A 104 -13.03 4.69 4.94
CA PHE A 104 -11.69 5.23 5.17
C PHE A 104 -11.10 5.88 3.91
N TRP A 105 -11.10 5.16 2.78
CA TRP A 105 -10.49 5.66 1.53
C TRP A 105 -11.26 6.84 0.96
N ASP A 106 -12.58 6.89 1.12
CA ASP A 106 -13.38 8.05 0.69
C ASP A 106 -13.00 9.28 1.51
N ARG A 107 -12.93 9.15 2.83
CA ARG A 107 -12.51 10.22 3.74
C ARG A 107 -11.07 10.67 3.50
N PHE A 108 -10.17 9.71 3.25
CA PHE A 108 -8.77 10.00 2.93
C PHE A 108 -8.66 10.82 1.65
N HIS A 109 -9.32 10.42 0.56
CA HIS A 109 -9.30 11.17 -0.69
C HIS A 109 -10.09 12.50 -0.64
N ASP A 110 -11.02 12.66 0.30
CA ASP A 110 -11.70 13.92 0.57
C ASP A 110 -10.86 14.89 1.45
N GLY A 111 -9.66 14.50 1.88
CA GLY A 111 -8.76 15.34 2.69
C GLY A 111 -9.13 15.40 4.18
N ASP A 112 -9.77 14.36 4.71
CA ASP A 112 -10.06 14.24 6.15
C ASP A 112 -8.75 14.03 6.93
N SER A 113 -8.36 15.02 7.74
CA SER A 113 -7.13 14.99 8.53
C SER A 113 -7.01 13.80 9.50
N ARG A 114 -8.14 13.23 9.97
CA ARG A 114 -8.12 12.02 10.80
C ARG A 114 -7.81 10.79 9.96
N ALA A 115 -8.30 10.74 8.73
CA ALA A 115 -7.97 9.66 7.80
C ALA A 115 -6.48 9.73 7.40
N GLU A 116 -5.95 10.92 7.13
CA GLU A 116 -4.51 11.11 6.88
C GLU A 116 -3.66 10.69 8.08
N THR A 117 -4.02 11.11 9.29
CA THR A 117 -3.32 10.69 10.52
C THR A 117 -3.35 9.18 10.69
N THR A 118 -4.49 8.55 10.39
CA THR A 118 -4.64 7.08 10.46
C THR A 118 -3.76 6.40 9.42
N PHE A 119 -3.68 6.93 8.21
CA PHE A 119 -2.80 6.45 7.15
C PHE A 119 -1.33 6.46 7.59
N GLU A 120 -0.84 7.59 8.08
CA GLU A 120 0.55 7.74 8.56
C GLU A 120 0.87 6.76 9.71
N GLN A 121 -0.06 6.59 10.65
CA GLN A 121 0.11 5.66 11.77
C GLN A 121 0.16 4.20 11.32
N VAL A 122 -0.65 3.83 10.33
CA VAL A 122 -0.61 2.48 9.73
C VAL A 122 0.70 2.29 8.98
N LEU A 123 1.09 3.24 8.14
CA LEU A 123 2.32 3.17 7.35
C LEU A 123 3.54 2.95 8.25
N LYS A 124 3.68 3.77 9.30
CA LYS A 124 4.76 3.64 10.28
C LYS A 124 4.78 2.26 10.96
N ARG A 125 3.63 1.70 11.32
CA ARG A 125 3.55 0.36 11.92
C ARG A 125 4.01 -0.73 10.94
N LEU A 126 3.62 -0.61 9.68
CA LEU A 126 4.02 -1.54 8.63
C LEU A 126 5.54 -1.46 8.37
N GLU A 127 6.11 -0.26 8.34
CA GLU A 127 7.55 -0.05 8.21
C GLU A 127 8.33 -0.68 9.36
N VAL A 128 7.91 -0.45 10.61
CA VAL A 128 8.53 -1.06 11.80
C VAL A 128 8.44 -2.59 11.75
N PHE A 129 7.30 -3.14 11.35
CA PHE A 129 7.12 -4.58 11.22
C PHE A 129 8.11 -5.20 10.22
N HIS A 130 8.35 -4.54 9.08
CA HIS A 130 9.23 -5.04 8.03
C HIS A 130 10.70 -4.63 8.17
N SER A 131 11.03 -3.63 8.98
CA SER A 131 12.43 -3.23 9.26
C SER A 131 13.11 -4.17 10.28
N GLY A 132 12.33 -4.97 11.01
CA GLY A 132 12.84 -5.83 12.08
C GLY A 132 13.22 -5.07 13.36
N GLU A 133 12.89 -3.78 13.47
CA GLU A 133 13.06 -3.02 14.71
C GLU A 133 11.99 -3.44 15.73
N ASN A 134 12.33 -4.42 16.58
CA ASN A 134 11.55 -4.68 17.78
C ASN A 134 11.74 -3.50 18.77
N PRO A 135 10.66 -2.92 19.33
CA PRO A 135 10.77 -1.89 20.39
C PRO A 135 11.41 -2.37 21.70
N SER A 136 11.93 -3.59 21.77
CA SER A 136 12.45 -4.24 22.98
C SER A 136 13.98 -4.32 23.07
N ASP A 137 14.75 -3.79 22.12
CA ASP A 137 16.22 -3.84 22.16
C ASP A 137 16.88 -2.75 23.03
N HIS A 138 16.09 -2.01 23.81
CA HIS A 138 16.59 -1.27 24.97
C HIS A 138 16.45 -2.09 26.25
N CYS A 139 17.22 -3.17 26.36
CA CYS A 139 17.64 -3.67 27.66
C CYS A 139 19.07 -3.19 27.92
N ASP A 140 19.16 -2.16 28.76
CA ASP A 140 20.40 -1.70 29.36
C ASP A 140 21.18 -2.88 29.96
N HIS A 141 22.40 -3.08 29.47
CA HIS A 141 23.41 -3.84 30.20
C HIS A 141 23.84 -3.01 31.41
N VAL A 142 23.35 -3.39 32.59
CA VAL A 142 23.95 -3.06 33.89
C VAL A 142 24.87 -4.20 34.31
#